data_AF-A0AAX2SQM2-F1
#
_entry.id   AF-A0AAX2SQM2-F1
#
_cell.length_a   1.000
_cell.length_b   1.000
_cell.length_c   1.000
_cell.angle_alpha   90.00
_cell.angle_beta   90.00
_cell.angle_gamma   90.00
#
_symmetry.space_group_name_H-M   'P 1'
#
loop_
_entity.id
_entity.type
_entity.pdbx_description
1 polymer ?
#
loop_
_entity_poly.entity_id
_entity_poly.type
_entity_poly.pdbx_seq_one_letter_code
_entity_poly.pdbx_strand_id
1 'polypeptide(L)'
;MAENIINILKTNNMTVAFVAQESGLDVAQVNETLKRPVATWSIQILNALADALGERPGELLDRIQDFDFHLHTDDDQLTIQHVQFQTPSSYQQVRFAVESNVLEGWEPTTTDIRQLKESAENPDDEILMEIEQLFGDEDD
;
A
#
# COMPACT_ATOMS: atom_id res chain seq x y z
N MET A 1 6.41 7.57 8.38
CA MET A 1 7.48 7.47 9.41
C MET A 1 7.33 6.15 10.11
N ALA A 2 8.29 5.27 9.87
CA ALA A 2 8.37 3.97 10.52
C ALA A 2 8.45 4.07 12.06
N GLU A 3 7.64 3.27 12.73
CA GLU A 3 7.69 3.07 14.18
C GLU A 3 8.85 2.15 14.57
N ASN A 4 9.36 2.34 15.79
CA ASN A 4 10.40 1.49 16.34
C ASN A 4 9.78 0.27 17.06
N ILE A 5 10.05 -0.95 16.57
CA ILE A 5 9.53 -2.20 17.14
C ILE A 5 9.79 -2.34 18.66
N ILE A 6 10.95 -1.87 19.16
CA ILE A 6 11.30 -1.99 20.58
C ILE A 6 10.37 -1.12 21.42
N ASN A 7 9.97 0.04 20.90
CA ASN A 7 9.00 0.90 21.57
C ASN A 7 7.59 0.31 21.51
N ILE A 8 7.18 -0.28 20.38
CA ILE A 8 5.88 -0.96 20.24
C ILE A 8 5.77 -2.09 21.28
N LEU A 9 6.80 -2.94 21.38
CA LEU A 9 6.83 -4.02 22.37
C LEU A 9 6.72 -3.47 23.80
N LYS A 10 7.50 -2.43 24.15
CA LYS A 10 7.45 -1.82 25.49
C LYS A 10 6.08 -1.26 25.83
N THR A 11 5.43 -0.55 24.91
CA THR A 11 4.10 0.04 25.12
C THR A 11 3.04 -1.05 25.35
N ASN A 12 3.20 -2.22 24.72
CA ASN A 12 2.30 -3.36 24.90
C ASN A 12 2.71 -4.30 26.06
N ASN A 13 3.67 -3.90 26.91
CA ASN A 13 4.24 -4.75 27.97
C ASN A 13 4.79 -6.10 27.46
N MET A 14 5.21 -6.13 26.20
CA MET A 14 5.81 -7.30 25.56
C MET A 14 7.34 -7.27 25.70
N THR A 15 7.92 -8.45 25.87
CA THR A 15 9.37 -8.62 25.98
C THR A 15 9.90 -9.49 24.85
N VAL A 16 11.15 -9.28 24.46
CA VAL A 16 11.84 -10.15 23.48
C VAL A 16 11.87 -11.61 23.96
N ALA A 17 11.97 -11.83 25.27
CA ALA A 17 11.91 -13.17 25.85
C ALA A 17 10.55 -13.84 25.63
N PHE A 18 9.45 -13.10 25.79
CA PHE A 18 8.11 -13.60 25.51
C PHE A 18 7.94 -13.96 24.02
N VAL A 19 8.34 -13.05 23.12
CA VAL A 19 8.30 -13.29 21.67
C VAL A 19 9.08 -14.56 21.31
N ALA A 20 10.29 -14.71 21.84
CA ALA A 20 11.14 -15.86 21.60
C ALA A 20 10.52 -17.16 22.12
N GLN A 21 9.94 -17.12 23.32
CA GLN A 21 9.30 -18.28 23.96
C GLN A 21 8.11 -18.79 23.14
N GLU A 22 7.17 -17.92 22.78
CA GLU A 22 5.95 -18.31 22.05
C GLU A 22 6.25 -18.81 20.63
N SER A 23 7.31 -18.26 20.00
CA SER A 23 7.71 -18.63 18.64
C SER A 23 8.73 -19.76 18.55
N GLY A 24 9.23 -20.27 19.69
CA GLY A 24 10.30 -21.27 19.74
C GLY A 24 11.64 -20.77 19.20
N LEU A 25 11.85 -19.46 19.16
CA LEU A 25 13.09 -18.82 18.71
C LEU A 25 14.08 -18.64 19.87
N ASP A 26 15.36 -18.53 19.54
CA ASP A 26 16.37 -18.17 20.53
C ASP A 26 16.30 -16.66 20.87
N VAL A 27 16.37 -16.32 22.15
CA VAL A 27 16.26 -14.93 22.62
C VAL A 27 17.38 -14.06 22.04
N ALA A 28 18.61 -14.58 21.91
CA ALA A 28 19.71 -13.84 21.33
C ALA A 28 19.51 -13.62 19.83
N GLN A 29 18.96 -14.61 19.12
CA GLN A 29 18.59 -14.47 17.71
C GLN A 29 17.58 -13.34 17.49
N VAL A 30 16.50 -13.29 18.30
CA VAL A 30 15.50 -12.21 18.20
C VAL A 30 16.19 -10.87 18.47
N ASN A 31 16.94 -10.76 19.57
CA ASN A 31 17.59 -9.51 19.97
C ASN A 31 18.61 -8.99 18.94
N GLU A 32 19.42 -9.87 18.36
CA GLU A 32 20.36 -9.49 17.29
C GLU A 32 19.64 -9.07 16.01
N THR A 33 18.48 -9.67 15.71
CA THR A 33 17.67 -9.28 14.55
C THR A 33 17.11 -7.87 14.72
N LEU A 34 16.56 -7.54 15.89
CA LEU A 34 15.96 -6.22 16.16
C LEU A 34 16.95 -5.04 16.07
N LYS A 35 18.27 -5.31 16.07
CA LYS A 35 19.32 -4.30 15.87
C LYS A 35 19.61 -4.02 14.39
N ARG A 36 19.11 -4.85 13.48
CA ARG A 36 19.32 -4.75 12.03
C ARG A 36 18.13 -4.06 11.37
N PRO A 37 18.30 -3.50 10.16
CA PRO A 37 17.18 -2.93 9.40
C PRO A 37 16.06 -3.94 9.18
N VAL A 38 14.79 -3.51 9.28
CA VAL A 38 13.61 -4.37 9.15
C VAL A 38 13.62 -5.17 7.84
N ALA A 39 14.07 -4.55 6.74
CA ALA A 39 14.21 -5.20 5.44
C ALA A 39 15.13 -6.45 5.42
N THR A 40 15.94 -6.66 6.47
CA THR A 40 16.82 -7.83 6.61
C THR A 40 16.24 -8.93 7.49
N TRP A 41 15.07 -8.70 8.11
CA TRP A 41 14.48 -9.65 9.03
C TRP A 41 13.85 -10.82 8.27
N SER A 42 13.97 -12.01 8.84
CA SER A 42 13.26 -13.17 8.31
C SER A 42 11.76 -13.05 8.56
N ILE A 43 10.96 -13.64 7.66
CA ILE A 43 9.49 -13.75 7.82
C ILE A 43 9.14 -14.42 9.16
N GLN A 44 9.95 -15.38 9.64
CA GLN A 44 9.71 -16.04 10.93
C GLN A 44 9.76 -15.07 12.11
N ILE A 45 10.70 -14.10 12.10
CA ILE A 45 10.80 -13.06 13.13
C ILE A 45 9.62 -12.10 13.03
N LEU A 46 9.24 -11.68 11.81
CA LEU A 46 8.09 -10.81 11.61
C LEU A 46 6.79 -11.47 12.10
N ASN A 47 6.58 -12.75 11.78
CA ASN A 47 5.43 -13.51 12.26
C ASN A 47 5.42 -13.64 13.79
N ALA A 48 6.57 -13.93 14.40
CA ALA A 48 6.68 -14.05 15.85
C ALA A 48 6.33 -12.74 16.57
N LEU A 49 6.80 -11.60 16.04
CA LEU A 49 6.51 -10.28 16.59
C LEU A 49 5.03 -9.91 16.42
N ALA A 50 4.48 -10.17 15.24
CA ALA A 50 3.09 -9.87 14.92
C ALA A 50 2.12 -10.70 15.79
N ASP A 51 2.40 -12.00 15.94
CA ASP A 51 1.62 -12.90 16.78
C ASP A 51 1.65 -12.47 18.25
N ALA A 52 2.83 -12.11 18.78
CA ALA A 52 2.96 -11.58 20.14
C ALA A 52 2.21 -10.24 20.37
N LEU A 53 2.01 -9.47 19.30
CA LEU A 53 1.24 -8.22 19.32
C LEU A 53 -0.25 -8.42 18.98
N GLY A 54 -0.65 -9.63 18.57
CA GLY A 54 -2.01 -9.91 18.08
C GLY A 54 -2.35 -9.19 16.76
N GLU A 55 -1.36 -8.90 15.93
CA GLU A 55 -1.48 -8.16 14.67
C GLU A 55 -1.19 -9.07 13.46
N ARG A 56 -1.63 -8.67 12.26
CA ARG A 56 -1.20 -9.37 11.04
C ARG A 56 0.24 -8.98 10.69
N PRO A 57 1.10 -9.91 10.22
CA PRO A 57 2.48 -9.60 9.86
C PRO A 57 2.64 -8.45 8.87
N GLY A 58 1.71 -8.32 7.91
CA GLY A 58 1.69 -7.20 6.96
C GLY A 58 1.41 -5.86 7.62
N GLU A 59 0.42 -5.78 8.50
CA GLU A 59 0.08 -4.55 9.24
C GLU A 59 1.24 -4.10 10.13
N LEU A 60 1.91 -5.06 10.79
CA LEU A 60 3.09 -4.75 11.57
C LEU A 60 4.21 -4.22 10.66
N LEU A 61 4.45 -4.86 9.52
CA LEU A 61 5.48 -4.45 8.57
C LEU A 61 5.25 -3.02 8.06
N ASP A 62 4.02 -2.68 7.69
CA ASP A 62 3.63 -1.34 7.23
C ASP A 62 3.90 -0.26 8.28
N ARG A 63 3.83 -0.61 9.57
CA ARG A 63 4.14 0.32 10.66
C ARG A 63 5.62 0.49 10.91
N ILE A 64 6.41 -0.58 10.83
CA ILE A 64 7.82 -0.58 11.26
C ILE A 64 8.82 -0.39 10.12
N GLN A 65 8.37 -0.51 8.88
CA GLN A 65 9.19 -0.29 7.70
C GLN A 65 8.66 0.93 6.93
N ASP A 66 9.56 1.87 6.65
CA ASP A 66 9.25 2.97 5.74
C ASP A 66 9.34 2.39 4.32
N PHE A 67 8.22 2.42 3.61
CA PHE A 67 8.17 2.11 2.19
C PHE A 67 8.16 3.43 1.44
N ASP A 68 9.26 3.75 0.75
CA ASP A 68 9.30 4.95 -0.09
C ASP A 68 8.33 4.77 -1.26
N PHE A 69 7.21 5.48 -1.24
CA PHE A 69 6.27 5.47 -2.34
C PHE A 69 6.89 6.11 -3.59
N HIS A 70 6.76 5.41 -4.71
CA HIS A 70 7.10 5.92 -6.03
C HIS A 70 5.94 5.64 -6.98
N LEU A 71 5.44 6.69 -7.62
CA LEU A 71 4.49 6.53 -8.72
C LEU A 71 5.24 6.04 -9.96
N HIS A 72 4.92 4.83 -10.41
CA HIS A 72 5.48 4.29 -11.65
C HIS A 72 4.55 4.56 -12.83
N THR A 73 4.98 5.39 -13.76
CA THR A 73 4.30 5.63 -15.04
C THR A 73 5.22 5.32 -16.22
N ASP A 74 4.66 4.75 -17.28
CA ASP A 74 5.36 4.52 -18.55
C ASP A 74 4.44 4.97 -19.70
N ASP A 75 4.82 6.06 -20.35
CA ASP A 75 4.07 6.65 -21.46
C ASP A 75 4.13 5.81 -22.73
N ASP A 76 5.23 5.06 -22.95
CA ASP A 76 5.42 4.23 -24.14
C ASP A 76 4.61 2.94 -24.04
N GLN A 77 4.51 2.37 -22.83
CA GLN A 77 3.73 1.16 -22.56
C GLN A 77 2.30 1.45 -22.10
N LEU A 78 1.94 2.72 -21.90
CA LEU A 78 0.67 3.17 -21.32
C LEU A 78 0.38 2.46 -19.99
N THR A 79 1.32 2.53 -19.04
CA THR A 79 1.17 1.89 -17.73
C THR A 79 1.23 2.87 -16.57
N ILE A 80 0.42 2.60 -15.53
CA ILE A 80 0.46 3.26 -14.22
C ILE A 80 0.50 2.15 -13.16
N GLN A 81 1.46 2.18 -12.24
CA GLN A 81 1.68 1.11 -11.24
C GLN A 81 1.64 -0.31 -11.82
N HIS A 82 2.24 -0.48 -13.01
CA HIS A 82 2.26 -1.73 -13.79
C HIS A 82 0.89 -2.19 -14.37
N VAL A 83 -0.16 -1.37 -14.25
CA VAL A 83 -1.44 -1.60 -14.92
C VAL A 83 -1.38 -1.01 -16.32
N GLN A 84 -1.49 -1.86 -17.34
CA GLN A 84 -1.52 -1.44 -18.74
C GLN A 84 -2.92 -0.99 -19.16
N PHE A 85 -3.01 0.13 -19.86
CA PHE A 85 -4.23 0.69 -20.44
C PHE A 85 -4.38 0.28 -21.92
N GLN A 86 -5.62 0.17 -22.38
CA GLN A 86 -5.91 -0.21 -23.77
C GLN A 86 -5.73 0.96 -24.75
N THR A 87 -6.00 2.18 -24.30
CA THR A 87 -5.98 3.36 -25.17
C THR A 87 -5.19 4.51 -24.53
N PRO A 88 -4.54 5.38 -25.34
CA PRO A 88 -3.91 6.59 -24.81
C PRO A 88 -4.89 7.52 -24.08
N SER A 89 -6.16 7.54 -24.48
CA SER A 89 -7.18 8.40 -23.85
C SER A 89 -7.50 7.97 -22.42
N SER A 90 -7.80 6.67 -22.21
CA SER A 90 -8.06 6.14 -20.86
C SER A 90 -6.83 6.26 -19.97
N TYR A 91 -5.64 6.02 -20.53
CA TYR A 91 -4.37 6.25 -19.85
C TYR A 91 -4.21 7.69 -19.36
N GLN A 92 -4.36 8.69 -20.24
CA GLN A 92 -4.16 10.10 -19.87
C GLN A 92 -5.17 10.59 -18.84
N GLN A 93 -6.44 10.19 -18.96
CA GLN A 93 -7.49 10.55 -18.01
C GLN A 93 -7.15 10.05 -16.60
N VAL A 94 -6.80 8.76 -16.47
CA VAL A 94 -6.45 8.18 -15.16
C VAL A 94 -5.12 8.73 -14.66
N ARG A 95 -4.12 8.89 -15.54
CA ARG A 95 -2.81 9.47 -15.18
C ARG A 95 -2.95 10.84 -14.56
N PHE A 96 -3.72 11.73 -15.17
CA PHE A 96 -3.92 13.08 -14.64
C PHE A 96 -4.53 13.07 -13.24
N ALA A 97 -5.60 12.29 -13.05
CA ALA A 97 -6.24 12.15 -11.74
C ALA A 97 -5.27 11.58 -10.70
N VAL A 98 -4.52 10.53 -11.07
CA VAL A 98 -3.54 9.89 -10.18
C VAL A 98 -2.42 10.84 -9.80
N GLU A 99 -1.77 11.49 -10.76
CA GLU A 99 -0.66 12.42 -10.49
C GLU A 99 -1.10 13.58 -9.61
N SER A 100 -2.30 14.15 -9.85
CA SER A 100 -2.84 15.23 -9.00
C SER A 100 -3.05 14.76 -7.56
N ASN A 101 -3.65 13.58 -7.36
CA ASN A 101 -3.92 13.07 -6.01
C ASN A 101 -2.63 12.61 -5.30
N VAL A 102 -1.62 12.14 -6.03
CA VAL A 102 -0.29 11.83 -5.47
C VAL A 102 0.37 13.08 -4.89
N LEU A 103 0.23 14.24 -5.55
CA LEU A 103 0.72 15.51 -4.99
C LEU A 103 0.00 15.92 -3.69
N GLU A 104 -1.21 15.43 -3.48
CA GLU A 104 -1.99 15.60 -2.25
C GLU A 104 -1.67 14.54 -1.18
N GLY A 105 -0.75 13.63 -1.46
CA GLY A 105 -0.28 12.60 -0.54
C GLY A 105 -0.98 11.24 -0.67
N TRP A 106 -1.74 11.02 -1.74
CA TRP A 106 -2.30 9.70 -2.03
C TRP A 106 -1.22 8.76 -2.60
N GLU A 107 -1.14 7.54 -2.07
CA GLU A 107 -0.17 6.52 -2.48
C GLU A 107 -0.92 5.32 -3.12
N PRO A 108 -1.32 5.42 -4.40
CA PRO A 108 -2.13 4.40 -5.06
C PRO A 108 -1.44 3.05 -5.16
N THR A 109 -2.19 2.00 -4.85
CA THR A 109 -1.82 0.61 -5.13
C THR A 109 -2.18 0.21 -6.56
N THR A 110 -1.61 -0.89 -7.05
CA THR A 110 -2.03 -1.49 -8.34
C THR A 110 -3.53 -1.81 -8.37
N THR A 111 -4.14 -2.16 -7.24
CA THR A 111 -5.59 -2.44 -7.18
C THR A 111 -6.41 -1.18 -7.42
N ASP A 112 -6.03 -0.06 -6.82
CA ASP A 112 -6.71 1.22 -7.04
C ASP A 112 -6.62 1.63 -8.51
N ILE A 113 -5.45 1.49 -9.13
CA ILE A 113 -5.28 1.79 -10.56
C ILE A 113 -6.13 0.85 -11.45
N ARG A 114 -6.27 -0.43 -11.10
CA ARG A 114 -7.16 -1.34 -11.86
C ARG A 114 -8.61 -0.90 -11.81
N GLN A 115 -9.08 -0.43 -10.65
CA GLN A 115 -10.45 0.08 -10.50
C GLN A 115 -10.66 1.35 -11.32
N LEU A 116 -9.72 2.31 -11.24
CA LEU A 116 -9.78 3.52 -12.06
C LEU A 116 -9.74 3.23 -13.56
N LYS A 117 -8.91 2.27 -13.98
CA LYS A 117 -8.88 1.79 -15.36
C LYS A 117 -10.24 1.21 -15.77
N GLU A 118 -10.83 0.35 -14.95
CA GLU A 118 -12.12 -0.27 -15.23
C GLU A 118 -13.20 0.80 -15.42
N SER A 119 -13.27 1.81 -14.53
CA SER A 119 -14.20 2.94 -14.66
C SER A 119 -13.95 3.80 -15.90
N ALA A 120 -12.69 3.96 -16.33
CA ALA A 120 -12.36 4.77 -17.50
C ALA A 120 -12.58 4.04 -18.84
N GLU A 121 -12.39 2.72 -18.87
CA GLU A 121 -12.53 1.91 -20.10
C GLU A 121 -13.93 1.31 -20.26
N ASN A 122 -14.63 1.09 -19.14
CA ASN A 122 -16.01 0.61 -19.10
C ASN A 122 -16.81 1.51 -18.14
N PRO A 123 -17.08 2.76 -18.54
CA PRO A 123 -17.91 3.64 -17.73
C PRO A 123 -19.30 3.02 -17.56
N ASP A 124 -19.80 3.03 -16.32
CA ASP A 124 -21.16 2.56 -16.04
C ASP A 124 -22.16 3.46 -16.78
N ASP A 125 -23.00 2.84 -17.61
CA ASP A 125 -24.02 3.54 -18.41
C ASP A 125 -24.95 4.38 -17.51
N GLU A 126 -25.19 3.95 -16.25
CA GLU A 126 -26.00 4.70 -15.28
C GLU A 126 -25.33 6.02 -14.87
N ILE A 127 -24.01 6.00 -14.64
CA ILE A 127 -23.23 7.18 -14.28
C ILE A 127 -23.13 8.14 -15.48
N LEU A 128 -22.97 7.61 -16.70
CA LEU A 128 -22.94 8.43 -17.92
C LEU A 128 -24.28 9.15 -18.13
N MET A 129 -25.40 8.45 -17.96
CA MET A 129 -26.73 9.05 -18.06
C MET A 129 -26.98 10.11 -16.98
N GLU A 130 -26.50 9.89 -15.76
CA GLU A 130 -26.63 10.89 -14.68
C GLU A 130 -25.80 12.15 -14.96
N ILE A 131 -24.57 12.00 -15.46
CA ILE A 131 -23.74 13.14 -15.88
C ILE A 131 -24.38 13.92 -17.03
N GLU A 132 -24.91 13.24 -18.04
CA GLU A 132 -25.62 13.87 -19.16
C GLU A 132 -26.88 14.61 -18.67
N GLN A 133 -27.64 14.04 -17.74
CA GLN A 133 -28.80 14.71 -17.15
C GLN A 133 -28.44 15.92 -16.28
N LEU A 134 -27.28 15.90 -15.62
CA LEU A 134 -26.84 16.97 -14.71
C LEU A 134 -26.07 18.10 -15.39
N PHE A 135 -25.36 17.80 -16.49
CA PHE A 135 -24.41 18.73 -17.11
C PHE A 135 -24.54 18.83 -18.64
N GLY A 136 -25.41 18.04 -19.26
CA GLY A 136 -25.69 18.08 -20.69
C GLY A 136 -26.69 19.18 -21.06
N ASP A 137 -26.43 20.42 -20.63
CA ASP A 137 -27.21 21.56 -21.12
C ASP A 137 -27.07 21.61 -22.66
N GLU A 138 -28.21 21.44 -23.34
CA GLU A 138 -28.36 21.66 -24.78
C GLU A 138 -27.98 23.11 -25.09
N ASP A 139 -26.83 23.31 -25.73
CA ASP A 139 -26.54 24.56 -26.46
C ASP A 139 -27.58 24.70 -27.59
N ASP A 140 -28.62 25.51 -27.36
CA ASP A 140 -29.51 26.10 -28.38
C ASP A 140 -29.43 27.64 -28.33
#